data_AF-A0A022RQ47-F1
#
_entry.id   AF-A0A022RQ47-F1
#
_cell.length_a   1.000
_cell.length_b   1.000
_cell.length_c   1.000
_cell.angle_alpha   90.00
_cell.angle_beta   90.00
_cell.angle_gamma   90.00
#
_symmetry.space_group_name_H-M   'P 1'
#
loop_
_entity.id
_entity.type
_entity.pdbx_description
1 polymer ?
#
loop_
_entity_poly.entity_id
_entity_poly.type
_entity_poly.pdbx_seq_one_letter_code
_entity_poly.pdbx_strand_id
1 'polypeptide(L)'
;MTSSFKVSPESRLRQATKDAGGIAGLNVLRIINEPTAAAIAYGLDKKSSGSGEQNILVFDLGGGTFDVSLLTIEEVKATAGDTHLGGEDFDNRLVNHFVSEFQRKNKRDISGNARALRRLRTACEREKRTLSSTTQTTVEVDSLFEGIDFYATITKARFEELCMDMFVRCMEPVEKCLRDKKIHKSTVHEVVLVGGSTRIPKVQQLLQDCFNGGAMVVYGMSG
;
A
#
# COMPACT_ATOMS: atom_id res chain seq x y z
N MET A 1 -4.94 -48.04 8.94
CA MET A 1 -5.51 -46.83 8.30
C MET A 1 -4.65 -45.64 8.69
N THR A 2 -3.65 -45.31 7.87
CA THR A 2 -2.81 -44.13 8.07
C THR A 2 -3.61 -42.89 7.71
N SER A 3 -4.01 -42.14 8.75
CA SER A 3 -4.57 -40.80 8.60
C SER A 3 -3.48 -39.89 8.03
N SER A 4 -3.52 -39.66 6.71
CA SER A 4 -2.72 -38.60 6.09
C SER A 4 -3.29 -37.26 6.56
N PHE A 5 -2.65 -36.67 7.57
CA PHE A 5 -2.85 -35.28 7.94
C PHE A 5 -2.58 -34.42 6.71
N LYS A 6 -3.63 -33.89 6.09
CA LYS A 6 -3.50 -32.90 5.01
C LYS A 6 -2.90 -31.63 5.62
N VAL A 7 -1.60 -31.47 5.46
CA VAL A 7 -0.89 -30.21 5.76
C VAL A 7 -1.53 -29.11 4.90
N SER A 8 -2.07 -28.08 5.54
CA SER A 8 -2.72 -26.98 4.83
C SER A 8 -1.73 -26.25 3.90
N PRO A 9 -2.18 -25.65 2.78
CA PRO A 9 -1.31 -24.84 1.93
C PRO A 9 -0.55 -23.74 2.69
N GLU A 10 -1.20 -23.11 3.66
CA GLU A 10 -0.61 -22.07 4.51
C GLU A 10 0.51 -22.61 5.42
N SER A 11 0.33 -23.80 6.00
CA SER A 11 1.38 -24.42 6.83
C SER A 11 2.61 -24.85 6.01
N ARG A 12 2.42 -25.18 4.72
CA ARG A 12 3.54 -25.42 3.80
C ARG A 12 4.34 -24.15 3.51
N LEU A 13 3.66 -23.01 3.27
CA LEU A 13 4.33 -21.73 3.06
C LEU A 13 5.13 -21.31 4.29
N ARG A 14 4.55 -21.43 5.50
CA ARG A 14 5.24 -21.13 6.75
C ARG A 14 6.49 -21.99 6.95
N GLN A 15 6.41 -23.29 6.63
CA GLN A 15 7.57 -24.18 6.72
C GLN A 15 8.65 -23.79 5.71
N ALA A 16 8.27 -23.50 4.46
CA ALA A 16 9.23 -23.04 3.44
C ALA A 16 9.96 -21.75 3.86
N THR A 17 9.25 -20.77 4.45
CA THR A 17 9.88 -19.55 4.99
C THR A 17 10.83 -19.86 6.14
N LYS A 18 10.47 -20.80 7.03
CA LYS A 18 11.34 -21.25 8.12
C LYS A 18 12.61 -21.92 7.60
N ASP A 19 12.46 -22.79 6.60
CA ASP A 19 13.58 -23.50 5.98
C ASP A 19 14.52 -22.52 5.26
N ALA A 20 13.98 -21.53 4.54
CA ALA A 20 14.77 -20.46 3.93
C ALA A 20 15.61 -19.69 4.97
N GLY A 21 15.03 -19.40 6.14
CA GLY A 21 15.77 -18.81 7.26
C GLY A 21 16.90 -19.72 7.76
N GLY A 22 16.66 -21.02 7.88
CA GLY A 22 17.68 -22.00 8.25
C GLY A 22 18.81 -22.12 7.23
N ILE A 23 18.49 -22.10 5.94
CA ILE A 23 19.47 -22.08 4.84
C ILE A 23 20.35 -20.82 4.91
N ALA A 24 19.77 -19.68 5.30
CA ALA A 24 20.49 -18.44 5.54
C ALA A 24 21.29 -18.43 6.87
N GLY A 25 21.29 -19.51 7.64
CA GLY A 25 22.00 -19.63 8.92
C GLY A 25 21.29 -18.98 10.10
N LEU A 26 19.99 -18.70 10.00
CA LEU A 26 19.20 -18.07 11.07
C LEU A 26 18.46 -19.10 11.92
N ASN A 27 18.50 -18.92 13.25
CA ASN A 27 17.62 -19.65 14.17
C ASN A 27 16.24 -19.01 14.22
N VAL A 28 15.30 -19.52 13.40
CA VAL A 28 13.93 -18.99 13.30
C VAL A 28 13.11 -19.37 14.54
N LEU A 29 13.05 -18.47 15.51
CA LEU A 29 12.34 -18.67 16.79
C LEU A 29 10.82 -18.80 16.61
N ARG A 30 10.23 -17.95 15.75
CA ARG A 30 8.80 -17.91 15.49
C ARG A 30 8.53 -17.26 14.14
N ILE A 31 7.52 -17.77 13.42
CA ILE A 31 6.92 -17.08 12.28
C ILE A 31 5.66 -16.37 12.78
N ILE A 32 5.57 -15.06 12.57
CA ILE A 32 4.41 -14.24 12.90
C ILE A 32 3.81 -13.66 11.62
N ASN A 33 2.52 -13.35 11.66
CA ASN A 33 1.85 -12.69 10.55
C ASN A 33 2.32 -11.24 10.47
N GLU A 34 2.53 -10.74 9.25
CA GLU A 34 2.85 -9.34 9.01
C GLU A 34 1.91 -8.34 9.71
N PRO A 35 0.56 -8.47 9.62
CA PRO A 35 -0.33 -7.53 10.31
C PRO A 35 -0.22 -7.61 11.84
N THR A 36 0.07 -8.78 12.40
CA THR A 36 0.35 -8.93 13.84
C THR A 36 1.69 -8.28 14.21
N ALA A 37 2.72 -8.45 13.37
CA ALA A 37 4.02 -7.81 13.55
C ALA A 37 3.90 -6.28 13.54
N ALA A 38 3.11 -5.73 12.61
CA ALA A 38 2.83 -4.30 12.53
C ALA A 38 2.13 -3.79 13.80
N ALA A 39 1.10 -4.49 14.29
CA ALA A 39 0.42 -4.12 15.53
C ALA A 39 1.36 -4.14 16.75
N ILE A 40 2.23 -5.14 16.86
CA ILE A 40 3.25 -5.24 17.92
C ILE A 40 4.29 -4.12 17.80
N ALA A 41 4.71 -3.77 16.59
CA ALA A 41 5.70 -2.71 16.35
C ALA A 41 5.23 -1.34 16.87
N TYR A 42 3.93 -1.08 16.86
CA TYR A 42 3.32 0.12 17.45
C TYR A 42 2.93 -0.04 18.93
N GLY A 43 3.28 -1.16 19.58
CA GLY A 43 3.07 -1.41 21.00
C GLY A 43 1.60 -1.60 21.40
N LEU A 44 0.74 -1.99 20.46
CA LEU A 44 -0.70 -2.16 20.70
C LEU A 44 -1.00 -3.40 21.57
N ASP A 45 -0.07 -4.35 21.63
CA ASP A 45 -0.09 -5.50 22.54
C ASP A 45 -0.09 -5.06 24.01
N LYS A 46 0.65 -4.00 24.34
CA LYS A 46 0.77 -3.45 25.70
C LYS A 46 -0.41 -2.58 26.12
N LYS A 47 -1.09 -1.93 25.16
CA LYS A 47 -2.30 -1.13 25.43
C LYS A 47 -3.52 -1.99 25.77
N SER A 48 -3.54 -3.21 25.23
CA SER A 48 -4.59 -4.19 25.46
C SER A 48 -4.59 -4.74 26.89
N SER A 49 -3.48 -4.62 27.63
CA SER A 49 -3.28 -5.23 28.96
C SER A 49 -4.16 -4.66 30.09
N GLY A 50 -5.00 -3.64 29.81
CA GLY A 50 -5.92 -3.06 30.80
C GLY A 50 -7.28 -2.59 30.28
N SER A 51 -7.57 -2.72 28.99
CA SER A 51 -8.76 -2.11 28.36
C SER A 51 -9.65 -3.07 27.54
N GLY A 52 -9.43 -4.39 27.66
CA GLY A 52 -10.22 -5.41 26.96
C GLY A 52 -9.69 -5.71 25.55
N GLU A 53 -10.42 -6.56 24.82
CA GLU A 53 -10.03 -6.98 23.48
C GLU A 53 -10.10 -5.80 22.48
N GLN A 54 -8.96 -5.44 21.88
CA GLN A 54 -8.87 -4.34 20.92
C GLN A 54 -8.93 -4.84 19.48
N ASN A 55 -9.95 -4.41 18.74
CA ASN A 55 -9.98 -4.55 17.28
C ASN A 55 -9.05 -3.52 16.63
N ILE A 56 -8.07 -4.01 15.88
CA ILE A 56 -7.05 -3.26 15.15
C ILE A 56 -7.25 -3.54 13.66
N LEU A 57 -7.27 -2.49 12.85
CA LEU A 57 -7.25 -2.61 11.40
C LEU A 57 -5.86 -2.25 10.86
N VAL A 58 -5.23 -3.18 10.16
CA VAL A 58 -4.00 -2.95 9.41
C VAL A 58 -4.38 -2.67 7.97
N PHE A 59 -3.96 -1.50 7.47
CA PHE A 59 -4.11 -1.07 6.09
C PHE A 59 -2.71 -1.05 5.46
N ASP A 60 -2.41 -2.06 4.64
CA ASP A 60 -1.11 -2.23 4.01
C ASP A 60 -1.20 -1.96 2.51
N LEU A 61 -0.70 -0.79 2.08
CA LEU A 61 -0.66 -0.40 0.67
C LEU A 61 0.80 -0.28 0.22
N GLY A 62 1.27 -1.34 -0.44
CA GLY A 62 2.63 -1.49 -0.90
C GLY A 62 2.89 -0.93 -2.30
N GLY A 63 3.92 -1.50 -2.95
CA GLY A 63 4.31 -1.17 -4.33
C GLY A 63 3.43 -1.83 -5.38
N GLY A 64 3.01 -3.07 -5.17
CA GLY A 64 2.17 -3.83 -6.12
C GLY A 64 1.04 -4.63 -5.50
N THR A 65 0.92 -4.61 -4.17
CA THR A 65 -0.15 -5.30 -3.45
C THR A 65 -0.81 -4.37 -2.43
N PHE A 66 -2.09 -4.65 -2.19
CA PHE A 66 -2.89 -4.00 -1.19
C PHE A 66 -3.56 -5.05 -0.31
N ASP A 67 -3.33 -4.99 0.99
CA ASP A 67 -3.89 -5.91 1.97
C ASP A 67 -4.52 -5.15 3.14
N VAL A 68 -5.67 -5.64 3.59
CA VAL A 68 -6.37 -5.16 4.78
C VAL A 68 -6.57 -6.34 5.71
N SER A 69 -6.16 -6.17 6.96
CA SER A 69 -6.35 -7.18 8.00
C SER A 69 -7.06 -6.57 9.20
N LEU A 70 -8.16 -7.18 9.60
CA LEU A 70 -8.82 -6.90 10.87
C LEU A 70 -8.39 -7.95 11.87
N LEU A 71 -7.80 -7.53 12.98
CA LEU A 71 -7.22 -8.43 13.97
C LEU A 71 -7.47 -7.94 15.39
N THR A 72 -7.26 -8.85 16.32
CA THR A 72 -6.95 -8.56 17.71
C THR A 72 -5.55 -9.06 17.97
N ILE A 73 -4.97 -8.71 19.12
CA ILE A 73 -3.57 -9.08 19.41
C ILE A 73 -3.35 -10.60 19.35
N GLU A 74 -4.39 -11.38 19.65
CA GLU A 74 -4.33 -12.84 19.67
C GLU A 74 -4.64 -13.49 18.31
N GLU A 75 -5.54 -12.90 17.51
CA GLU A 75 -6.02 -13.52 16.28
C GLU A 75 -6.26 -12.56 15.12
N VAL A 76 -6.05 -13.06 13.90
CA VAL A 76 -6.49 -12.37 12.67
C VAL A 76 -7.94 -12.75 12.41
N LYS A 77 -8.84 -11.77 12.47
CA LYS A 77 -10.29 -11.96 12.32
C LYS A 77 -10.70 -12.05 10.86
N ALA A 78 -10.22 -11.14 10.02
CA ALA A 78 -10.51 -11.13 8.59
C ALA A 78 -9.36 -10.52 7.79
N THR A 79 -9.26 -10.95 6.53
CA THR A 79 -8.34 -10.40 5.55
C THR A 79 -9.07 -10.18 4.22
N ALA A 80 -8.73 -9.10 3.54
CA ALA A 80 -9.16 -8.78 2.18
C ALA A 80 -8.07 -7.95 1.51
N GLY A 81 -8.14 -7.77 0.19
CA GLY A 81 -7.11 -7.03 -0.51
C GLY A 81 -7.24 -7.13 -2.03
N ASP A 82 -6.27 -6.56 -2.72
CA ASP A 82 -6.06 -6.63 -4.16
C ASP A 82 -4.57 -6.91 -4.42
N THR A 83 -4.26 -8.08 -4.96
CA THR A 83 -2.87 -8.52 -5.21
C THR A 83 -2.24 -7.85 -6.43
N HIS A 84 -2.96 -6.96 -7.10
CA HIS A 84 -2.52 -6.24 -8.30
C HIS A 84 -2.84 -4.74 -8.20
N LEU A 85 -2.75 -4.19 -7.00
CA LEU A 85 -2.96 -2.77 -6.74
C LEU A 85 -1.87 -2.24 -5.81
N GLY A 86 -1.13 -1.22 -6.26
CA GLY A 86 -0.15 -0.56 -5.40
C GLY A 86 0.46 0.71 -6.01
N GLY A 87 1.58 1.12 -5.41
CA GLY A 87 2.32 2.31 -5.82
C GLY A 87 2.69 2.36 -7.31
N GLU A 88 2.97 1.22 -7.93
CA GLU A 88 3.34 1.10 -9.35
C GLU A 88 2.19 1.46 -10.29
N ASP A 89 0.94 1.19 -9.89
CA ASP A 89 -0.25 1.58 -10.66
C ASP A 89 -0.45 3.10 -10.66
N PHE A 90 -0.13 3.75 -9.54
CA PHE A 90 -0.13 5.22 -9.45
C PHE A 90 0.97 5.82 -10.32
N ASP A 91 2.15 5.19 -10.36
CA ASP A 91 3.22 5.59 -11.28
C ASP A 91 2.79 5.41 -12.75
N ASN A 92 2.08 4.33 -13.07
CA ASN A 92 1.52 4.09 -14.41
C ASN A 92 0.58 5.21 -14.85
N ARG A 93 -0.28 5.75 -13.96
CA ARG A 93 -1.16 6.88 -14.29
C ARG A 93 -0.35 8.14 -14.64
N LEU A 94 0.69 8.43 -13.86
CA LEU A 94 1.59 9.55 -14.13
C LEU A 94 2.33 9.37 -15.47
N VAL A 95 2.88 8.18 -15.71
CA VAL A 95 3.56 7.86 -16.97
C VAL A 95 2.62 8.06 -18.15
N ASN A 96 1.41 7.50 -18.13
CA ASN A 96 0.45 7.63 -19.23
C ASN A 96 0.04 9.09 -19.47
N HIS A 97 -0.15 9.86 -18.40
CA HIS A 97 -0.41 11.30 -18.48
C HIS A 97 0.73 12.03 -19.20
N PHE A 98 1.99 11.77 -18.83
CA PHE A 98 3.14 12.46 -19.40
C PHE A 98 3.56 11.94 -20.78
N VAL A 99 3.30 10.68 -21.12
CA VAL A 99 3.41 10.17 -22.50
C VAL A 99 2.48 10.99 -23.41
N SER A 100 1.22 11.16 -22.99
CA SER A 100 0.24 11.96 -23.73
C SER A 100 0.65 13.44 -23.83
N GLU A 101 1.21 14.00 -22.75
CA GLU A 101 1.72 15.37 -22.75
C GLU A 101 2.93 15.57 -23.67
N PHE A 102 3.89 14.64 -23.65
CA PHE A 102 5.05 14.64 -24.53
C PHE A 102 4.61 14.58 -26.01
N GLN A 103 3.67 13.70 -26.34
CA GLN A 103 3.10 13.60 -27.68
C GLN A 103 2.40 14.89 -28.11
N ARG A 104 1.62 15.51 -27.21
CA ARG A 104 0.94 16.77 -27.50
C ARG A 104 1.93 17.91 -27.79
N LYS A 105 2.99 18.04 -26.99
CA LYS A 105 4.01 19.10 -27.09
C LYS A 105 4.95 18.90 -28.28
N ASN A 106 5.45 17.68 -28.48
CA ASN A 106 6.55 17.39 -29.40
C ASN A 106 6.11 16.66 -30.68
N LYS A 107 4.84 16.26 -30.79
CA LYS A 107 4.29 15.46 -31.91
C LYS A 107 5.02 14.12 -32.13
N ARG A 108 5.59 13.58 -31.06
CA ARG A 108 6.32 12.30 -31.02
C ARG A 108 5.70 11.39 -29.99
N ASP A 109 5.44 10.14 -30.36
CA ASP A 109 4.95 9.12 -29.43
C ASP A 109 6.12 8.29 -28.88
N ILE A 110 6.21 8.20 -27.55
CA ILE A 110 7.24 7.43 -26.84
C ILE A 110 6.72 6.09 -26.31
N SER A 111 5.43 5.77 -26.53
CA SER A 111 4.77 4.56 -26.02
C SER A 111 5.46 3.25 -26.48
N GLY A 112 6.09 3.26 -27.66
CA GLY A 112 6.86 2.13 -28.18
C GLY A 112 8.32 2.07 -27.71
N ASN A 113 8.81 3.07 -26.99
CA ASN A 113 10.22 3.16 -26.59
C ASN A 113 10.42 2.75 -25.12
N ALA A 114 10.80 1.49 -24.89
CA ALA A 114 11.00 0.95 -23.55
C ALA A 114 12.03 1.72 -22.71
N ARG A 115 13.09 2.26 -23.34
CA ARG A 115 14.11 3.05 -22.62
C ARG A 115 13.54 4.39 -22.15
N ALA A 116 12.81 5.11 -23.02
CA ALA A 116 12.17 6.37 -22.67
C ALA A 116 11.11 6.16 -21.57
N LEU A 117 10.25 5.14 -21.71
CA LEU A 117 9.24 4.81 -20.70
C LEU A 117 9.85 4.46 -19.35
N ARG A 118 10.94 3.69 -19.31
CA ARG A 118 11.64 3.36 -18.05
C ARG A 118 12.16 4.62 -17.36
N ARG A 119 12.79 5.53 -18.11
CA ARG A 119 13.34 6.79 -17.57
C ARG A 119 12.22 7.70 -17.05
N LEU A 120 11.15 7.83 -17.81
CA LEU A 120 9.97 8.60 -17.40
C LEU A 120 9.32 8.01 -16.15
N ARG A 121 9.20 6.68 -16.05
CA ARG A 121 8.69 5.98 -14.88
C ARG A 121 9.52 6.25 -13.62
N THR A 122 10.84 6.16 -13.71
CA THR A 122 11.73 6.48 -12.58
C THR A 122 11.54 7.92 -12.12
N ALA A 123 11.38 8.87 -13.04
CA ALA A 123 11.10 10.26 -12.68
C ALA A 123 9.70 10.42 -12.06
N CYS A 124 8.68 9.75 -12.59
CA CYS A 124 7.31 9.78 -12.04
C CYS A 124 7.25 9.22 -10.62
N GLU A 125 7.91 8.09 -10.34
CA GLU A 125 7.96 7.50 -9.00
C GLU A 125 8.60 8.47 -7.99
N ARG A 126 9.72 9.09 -8.38
CA ARG A 126 10.41 10.09 -7.56
C ARG A 126 9.48 11.26 -7.25
N GLU A 127 8.85 11.82 -8.27
CA GLU A 127 7.96 12.98 -8.12
C GLU A 127 6.66 12.66 -7.39
N LYS A 128 6.11 11.45 -7.53
CA LYS A 128 4.98 10.96 -6.71
C LYS A 128 5.33 11.00 -5.22
N ARG A 129 6.55 10.58 -4.84
CA ARG A 129 7.02 10.66 -3.45
C ARG A 129 7.07 12.12 -2.99
N THR A 130 7.62 13.03 -3.81
CA THR A 130 7.64 14.47 -3.52
C THR A 130 6.23 15.03 -3.28
N LEU A 131 5.25 14.66 -4.10
CA LEU A 131 3.85 15.08 -3.96
C LEU A 131 3.16 14.60 -2.68
N SER A 132 3.74 13.63 -1.95
CA SER A 132 3.20 13.25 -0.65
C SER A 132 3.35 14.40 0.36
N SER A 133 4.45 15.17 0.28
CA SER A 133 4.73 16.32 1.16
C SER A 133 4.54 17.70 0.52
N THR A 134 4.60 17.82 -0.81
CA THR A 134 4.48 19.12 -1.51
C THR A 134 3.21 19.21 -2.34
N THR A 135 2.76 20.43 -2.65
CA THR A 135 1.54 20.66 -3.46
C THR A 135 1.80 20.59 -4.96
N GLN A 136 3.06 20.72 -5.39
CA GLN A 136 3.47 20.60 -6.79
C GLN A 136 4.92 20.12 -6.88
N THR A 137 5.29 19.59 -8.04
CA THR A 137 6.67 19.27 -8.41
C THR A 137 6.84 19.26 -9.93
N THR A 138 8.08 19.10 -10.40
CA THR A 138 8.42 19.05 -11.81
C THR A 138 9.08 17.72 -12.16
N VAL A 139 8.55 17.05 -13.18
CA VAL A 139 9.19 15.91 -13.82
C VAL A 139 10.16 16.43 -14.86
N GLU A 140 11.43 16.06 -14.69
CA GLU A 140 12.54 16.43 -15.57
C GLU A 140 13.29 15.17 -16.03
N VAL A 141 13.46 15.02 -17.34
CA VAL A 141 14.26 13.96 -17.96
C VAL A 141 15.00 14.50 -19.19
N ASP A 142 16.31 14.66 -19.06
CA ASP A 142 17.18 15.08 -20.17
C ASP A 142 17.15 14.07 -21.31
N SER A 143 17.11 14.53 -22.55
CA SER A 143 17.18 13.70 -23.76
C SER A 143 16.24 12.48 -23.67
N LEU A 144 14.99 12.70 -23.23
CA LEU A 144 14.02 11.63 -22.99
C LEU A 144 13.82 10.79 -24.26
N PHE A 145 13.70 11.44 -25.42
CA PHE A 145 13.49 10.79 -26.71
C PHE A 145 14.04 11.64 -27.87
N GLU A 146 14.81 11.06 -28.79
CA GLU A 146 15.38 11.74 -29.97
C GLU A 146 16.12 13.06 -29.67
N GLY A 147 16.83 13.14 -28.53
CA GLY A 147 17.52 14.37 -28.13
C GLY A 147 16.63 15.42 -27.46
N ILE A 148 15.32 15.18 -27.36
CA ILE A 148 14.35 16.11 -26.77
C ILE A 148 14.30 15.90 -25.26
N ASP A 149 14.57 16.96 -24.51
CA ASP A 149 14.39 16.99 -23.06
C ASP A 149 12.91 17.04 -22.70
N PHE A 150 12.55 16.47 -21.55
CA PHE A 150 11.18 16.55 -21.04
C PHE A 150 11.12 17.29 -19.71
N TYR A 151 10.28 18.33 -19.70
CA TYR A 151 9.97 19.16 -18.53
C TYR A 151 8.46 19.33 -18.43
N ALA A 152 7.88 18.90 -17.32
CA ALA A 152 6.46 19.08 -17.03
C ALA A 152 6.20 19.24 -15.52
N THR A 153 5.39 20.22 -15.16
CA THR A 153 4.95 20.42 -13.77
C THR A 153 3.65 19.67 -13.52
N ILE A 154 3.52 19.08 -12.34
CA ILE A 154 2.30 18.43 -11.88
C ILE A 154 1.99 18.81 -10.45
N THR A 155 0.70 19.03 -10.18
CA THR A 155 0.19 19.34 -8.85
C THR A 155 -0.30 18.08 -8.15
N LYS A 156 -0.32 18.11 -6.81
CA LYS A 156 -0.91 17.06 -5.98
C LYS A 156 -2.36 16.81 -6.37
N ALA A 157 -3.14 17.87 -6.56
CA ALA A 157 -4.54 17.78 -6.98
C ALA A 157 -4.71 17.03 -8.30
N ARG A 158 -3.83 17.29 -9.30
CA ARG A 158 -3.89 16.59 -10.58
C ARG A 158 -3.50 15.12 -10.44
N PHE A 159 -2.47 14.80 -9.66
CA PHE A 159 -2.12 13.42 -9.36
C PHE A 159 -3.28 12.67 -8.67
N GLU A 160 -3.92 13.31 -7.69
CA GLU A 160 -5.07 12.74 -6.98
C GLU A 160 -6.24 12.49 -7.92
N GLU A 161 -6.55 13.43 -8.82
CA GLU A 161 -7.57 13.26 -9.85
C GLU A 161 -7.28 12.06 -10.77
N LEU A 162 -6.02 11.93 -11.21
CA LEU A 162 -5.59 10.84 -12.10
C LEU A 162 -5.69 9.44 -11.45
N CYS A 163 -5.70 9.36 -10.12
CA CYS A 163 -5.68 8.09 -9.37
C CYS A 163 -6.91 7.87 -8.50
N MET A 164 -7.89 8.79 -8.52
CA MET A 164 -9.00 8.80 -7.57
C MET A 164 -9.80 7.49 -7.56
N ASP A 165 -10.06 6.91 -8.73
CA ASP A 165 -10.77 5.63 -8.86
C ASP A 165 -10.06 4.49 -8.11
N MET A 166 -8.72 4.46 -8.16
CA MET A 166 -7.93 3.44 -7.46
C MET A 166 -7.84 3.72 -5.97
N PHE A 167 -7.77 4.98 -5.56
CA PHE A 167 -7.80 5.35 -4.14
C PHE A 167 -9.14 4.99 -3.49
N VAL A 168 -10.25 5.22 -4.18
CA VAL A 168 -11.59 4.82 -3.72
C VAL A 168 -11.72 3.30 -3.64
N ARG A 169 -11.21 2.57 -4.65
CA ARG A 169 -11.17 1.09 -4.63
C ARG A 169 -10.45 0.51 -3.41
N CYS A 170 -9.46 1.21 -2.86
CA CYS A 170 -8.79 0.76 -1.63
C CYS A 170 -9.74 0.70 -0.41
N MET A 171 -10.88 1.40 -0.44
CA MET A 171 -11.85 1.38 0.67
C MET A 171 -12.73 0.14 0.64
N GLU A 172 -12.92 -0.50 -0.52
CA GLU A 172 -13.81 -1.66 -0.64
C GLU A 172 -13.34 -2.86 0.22
N PRO A 173 -12.04 -3.23 0.23
CA PRO A 173 -11.53 -4.29 1.13
C PRO A 173 -11.65 -3.94 2.61
N VAL A 174 -11.55 -2.66 2.98
CA VAL A 174 -11.75 -2.18 4.36
C VAL A 174 -13.19 -2.47 4.79
N GLU A 175 -14.16 -2.02 4.01
CA GLU A 175 -15.57 -2.27 4.34
C GLU A 175 -15.93 -3.75 4.29
N LYS A 176 -15.33 -4.51 3.36
CA LYS A 176 -15.53 -5.97 3.28
C LYS A 176 -15.07 -6.65 4.56
N CYS A 177 -13.87 -6.36 5.07
CA CYS A 177 -13.38 -6.94 6.32
C CYS A 177 -14.32 -6.68 7.51
N LEU A 178 -14.82 -5.44 7.61
CA LEU A 178 -15.76 -5.05 8.66
C LEU A 178 -17.09 -5.80 8.54
N ARG A 179 -17.65 -5.87 7.33
CA ARG A 179 -18.91 -6.59 7.05
C ARG A 179 -18.81 -8.09 7.33
N ASP A 180 -17.75 -8.74 6.86
CA ASP A 180 -17.55 -10.19 6.99
C ASP A 180 -17.49 -10.64 8.47
N LYS A 181 -17.04 -9.75 9.35
CA LYS A 181 -16.97 -9.98 10.80
C LYS A 181 -18.07 -9.29 11.60
N LYS A 182 -19.00 -8.60 10.92
CA LYS A 182 -20.07 -7.80 11.54
C LYS A 182 -19.54 -6.79 12.57
N ILE A 183 -18.36 -6.25 12.32
CA ILE A 183 -17.71 -5.26 13.18
C ILE A 183 -18.14 -3.86 12.71
N HIS A 184 -18.72 -3.09 13.63
CA HIS A 184 -19.10 -1.72 13.33
C HIS A 184 -17.86 -0.81 13.31
N LYS A 185 -17.82 0.17 12.41
CA LYS A 185 -16.69 1.11 12.24
C LYS A 185 -16.26 1.76 13.56
N SER A 186 -17.23 2.12 14.42
CA SER A 186 -16.98 2.72 15.74
C SER A 186 -16.33 1.79 16.79
N THR A 187 -16.19 0.50 16.49
CA THR A 187 -15.58 -0.50 17.38
C THR A 187 -14.20 -0.94 16.91
N VAL A 188 -13.68 -0.32 15.85
CA VAL A 188 -12.26 -0.38 15.49
C VAL A 188 -11.55 0.66 16.34
N HIS A 189 -10.60 0.21 17.16
CA HIS A 189 -9.95 1.06 18.14
C HIS A 189 -8.72 1.75 17.54
N GLU A 190 -7.97 1.02 16.72
CA GLU A 190 -6.70 1.46 16.16
C GLU A 190 -6.62 1.14 14.67
N VAL A 191 -6.02 2.05 13.89
CA VAL A 191 -5.69 1.82 12.47
C VAL A 191 -4.18 1.97 12.29
N VAL A 192 -3.58 0.94 11.72
CA VAL A 192 -2.16 0.87 11.45
C VAL A 192 -1.93 0.97 9.95
N LEU A 193 -1.16 1.98 9.53
CA LEU A 193 -0.77 2.16 8.13
C LEU A 193 0.58 1.47 7.88
N VAL A 194 0.60 0.57 6.91
CA VAL A 194 1.78 -0.18 6.46
C VAL A 194 1.96 0.01 4.96
N GLY A 195 3.20 -0.05 4.48
CA GLY A 195 3.49 0.12 3.06
C GLY A 195 3.68 1.59 2.63
N GLY A 196 4.61 1.83 1.71
CA GLY A 196 5.04 3.18 1.35
C GLY A 196 3.96 4.04 0.70
N SER A 197 2.98 3.43 0.04
CA SER A 197 1.91 4.15 -0.66
C SER A 197 0.86 4.71 0.30
N THR A 198 0.84 4.29 1.57
CA THR A 198 0.00 4.91 2.61
C THR A 198 0.42 6.33 2.96
N ARG A 199 1.58 6.80 2.49
CA ARG A 199 2.05 8.18 2.65
C ARG A 199 1.32 9.18 1.76
N ILE A 200 0.52 8.70 0.80
CA ILE A 200 -0.29 9.56 -0.08
C ILE A 200 -1.42 10.20 0.77
N PRO A 201 -1.47 11.55 0.89
CA PRO A 201 -2.43 12.23 1.75
C PRO A 201 -3.89 11.90 1.42
N LYS A 202 -4.23 11.77 0.14
CA LYS A 202 -5.60 11.42 -0.28
C LYS A 202 -6.04 10.04 0.21
N VAL A 203 -5.14 9.05 0.22
CA VAL A 203 -5.45 7.70 0.72
C VAL A 203 -5.73 7.75 2.22
N GLN A 204 -4.92 8.49 2.99
CA GLN A 204 -5.14 8.69 4.42
C GLN A 204 -6.45 9.42 4.70
N GLN A 205 -6.76 10.46 3.92
CA GLN A 205 -8.01 11.20 4.02
C GLN A 205 -9.22 10.29 3.76
N LEU A 206 -9.23 9.54 2.66
CA LEU A 206 -10.34 8.63 2.33
C LEU A 206 -10.53 7.55 3.39
N LEU A 207 -9.43 7.04 3.96
CA LEU A 207 -9.49 6.08 5.05
C LEU A 207 -10.08 6.72 6.32
N GLN A 208 -9.69 7.94 6.68
CA GLN A 208 -10.28 8.68 7.81
C GLN A 208 -11.77 8.95 7.59
N ASP A 209 -12.15 9.35 6.38
CA ASP A 209 -13.55 9.59 5.99
C ASP A 209 -14.36 8.28 6.08
N CYS A 210 -13.76 7.14 5.72
CA CYS A 210 -14.38 5.82 5.88
C CYS A 210 -14.73 5.52 7.35
N PHE A 211 -14.00 6.06 8.32
CA PHE A 211 -14.27 5.92 9.76
C PHE A 211 -14.97 7.15 10.39
N ASN A 212 -15.60 7.99 9.56
CA ASN A 212 -16.37 9.18 9.97
C ASN A 212 -15.57 10.19 10.81
N GLY A 213 -14.24 10.27 10.64
CA GLY A 213 -13.40 11.18 11.42
C GLY A 213 -13.40 10.90 12.93
N GLY A 214 -13.81 9.70 13.36
CA GLY A 214 -13.77 9.29 14.77
C GLY A 214 -12.35 9.39 15.34
N ALA A 215 -12.25 9.50 16.66
CA ALA A 215 -10.98 9.56 17.39
C ALA A 215 -10.22 8.22 17.27
N MET A 216 -9.59 8.01 16.12
CA MET A 216 -8.73 6.88 15.83
C MET A 216 -7.29 7.35 15.91
N VAL A 217 -6.44 6.61 16.62
CA VAL A 217 -5.00 6.85 16.50
C VAL A 217 -4.54 6.14 15.24
N VAL A 218 -4.16 6.94 14.24
CA VAL A 218 -3.57 6.44 13.02
C VAL A 218 -2.06 6.38 13.23
N TYR A 219 -1.52 5.16 13.27
CA TYR A 219 -0.07 4.97 13.33
C TYR A 219 0.46 4.83 11.91
N GLY A 220 1.25 5.81 11.48
CA GLY A 220 2.00 5.75 10.23
C GLY A 220 3.48 5.92 10.50
N MET A 221 4.32 5.45 9.57
CA MET A 221 5.75 5.72 9.63
C MET A 221 6.02 7.21 9.41
N SER A 222 6.12 7.97 10.48
CA SER A 222 6.67 9.33 10.49
C SER A 222 8.14 9.25 10.06
N GLY A 223 8.41 9.73 8.85
CA GLY A 223 9.75 9.84 8.26
C GLY A 223 9.69 10.72 7.03
#